data_AF-A0A2A5HK52-F1
#
_entry.id   AF-A0A2A5HK52-F1
#
_cell.length_a   1.000
_cell.length_b   1.000
_cell.length_c   1.000
_cell.angle_alpha   90.00
_cell.angle_beta   90.00
_cell.angle_gamma   90.00
#
_symmetry.space_group_name_H-M   'P 1'
#
loop_
_entity.id
_entity.type
_entity.pdbx_description
1 polymer ?
#
loop_
_entity_poly.entity_id
_entity_poly.type
_entity_poly.pdbx_seq_one_letter_code
_entity_poly.pdbx_strand_id
1 'polypeptide(L)'
;MNLDRKYNWISLESENPGIIKNIISEWETLIEKELPEKDYHEFLKEHAGFFFSDYNCYLTISKLKLSSELETDFINIKDQRSNGLIYEFIEIEKPQSKLFNSNGLPAKDFNSAIQQIRDWKRFLIENKSWFKKYLPTYSTRIISDSCIKFSIIIGRRTYNESEIEKRNQIASELGIEIRSFDYLTDLLRKRKFYNQGCLDSEKGEIIENQIENPFSKAITDSEWRKFCSRKFNWTHFYKNNCEEIVKLRKYNNLIKEMN
;
A
#
# COMPACT_ATOMS: atom_id res chain seq x y z
N MET A 1 -32.43 -7.64 9.80
CA MET A 1 -30.96 -7.79 9.68
C MET A 1 -30.37 -6.56 10.36
N ASN A 2 -29.77 -6.73 11.55
CA ASN A 2 -29.35 -5.58 12.36
C ASN A 2 -28.17 -4.89 11.66
N LEU A 3 -28.35 -3.64 11.24
CA LEU A 3 -27.37 -2.87 10.46
C LEU A 3 -26.03 -2.72 11.20
N ASP A 4 -26.03 -2.85 12.53
CA ASP A 4 -24.86 -2.86 13.43
C ASP A 4 -23.84 -4.00 13.18
N ARG A 5 -24.23 -5.10 12.52
CA ARG A 5 -23.31 -6.24 12.34
C ARG A 5 -22.50 -6.22 11.06
N LYS A 6 -22.97 -5.54 10.00
CA LYS A 6 -22.43 -5.69 8.64
C LYS A 6 -20.99 -5.16 8.50
N TYR A 7 -20.60 -4.22 9.33
CA TYR A 7 -19.28 -3.58 9.32
C TYR A 7 -18.65 -3.57 10.72
N ASN A 8 -18.91 -4.62 11.51
CA ASN A 8 -18.28 -4.85 12.80
C ASN A 8 -16.88 -5.47 12.60
N TRP A 9 -15.87 -4.65 12.33
CA TRP A 9 -14.50 -5.12 12.13
C TRP A 9 -13.83 -5.61 13.41
N ILE A 10 -14.23 -5.13 14.59
CA ILE A 10 -13.78 -5.67 15.89
C ILE A 10 -14.08 -7.18 15.98
N SER A 11 -15.14 -7.65 15.31
CA SER A 11 -15.45 -9.09 15.26
C SER A 11 -14.30 -9.95 14.71
N LEU A 12 -13.40 -9.39 13.88
CA LEU A 12 -12.23 -10.13 13.38
C LEU A 12 -11.22 -10.49 14.48
N GLU A 13 -11.28 -9.82 15.64
CA GLU A 13 -10.46 -10.14 16.81
C GLU A 13 -11.20 -11.06 17.79
N SER A 14 -12.52 -10.89 17.94
CA SER A 14 -13.30 -11.59 18.96
C SER A 14 -14.08 -12.82 18.44
N GLU A 15 -14.89 -12.63 17.40
CA GLU A 15 -15.90 -13.60 16.93
C GLU A 15 -15.43 -14.40 15.71
N ASN A 16 -14.66 -13.78 14.82
CA ASN A 16 -14.17 -14.32 13.56
C ASN A 16 -12.62 -14.37 13.46
N PRO A 17 -11.87 -14.73 14.53
CA PRO A 17 -10.41 -14.72 14.48
C PRO A 17 -9.83 -15.74 13.48
N GLY A 18 -10.63 -16.73 13.06
CA GLY A 18 -10.26 -17.70 12.03
C GLY A 18 -9.92 -17.06 10.68
N ILE A 19 -10.62 -15.99 10.28
CA ILE A 19 -10.38 -15.32 9.00
C ILE A 19 -8.97 -14.74 8.96
N ILE A 20 -8.57 -13.98 9.99
CA ILE A 20 -7.24 -13.38 10.08
C ILE A 20 -6.15 -14.44 10.19
N LYS A 21 -6.39 -15.49 11.00
CA LYS A 21 -5.44 -16.61 11.13
C LYS A 21 -5.22 -17.32 9.79
N ASN A 22 -6.28 -17.50 9.00
CA ASN A 22 -6.18 -18.11 7.67
C ASN A 22 -5.36 -17.23 6.72
N ILE A 23 -5.62 -15.92 6.66
CA ILE A 23 -4.84 -14.98 5.83
C ILE A 23 -3.37 -14.99 6.24
N ILE A 24 -3.07 -14.97 7.55
CA ILE A 24 -1.70 -15.04 8.06
C ILE A 24 -1.03 -16.34 7.63
N SER A 25 -1.71 -17.48 7.80
CA SER A 25 -1.19 -18.80 7.43
C SER A 25 -0.95 -18.92 5.92
N GLU A 26 -1.89 -18.44 5.10
CA GLU A 26 -1.75 -18.40 3.63
C GLU A 26 -0.59 -17.51 3.21
N TRP A 27 -0.47 -16.32 3.80
CA TRP A 27 0.63 -15.39 3.54
C TRP A 27 1.99 -16.00 3.89
N GLU A 28 2.12 -16.54 5.11
CA GLU A 28 3.35 -17.18 5.58
C GLU A 28 3.73 -18.36 4.69
N THR A 29 2.76 -19.19 4.32
CA THR A 29 2.96 -20.29 3.38
C THR A 29 3.39 -19.79 1.99
N LEU A 30 2.84 -18.66 1.53
CA LEU A 30 3.16 -18.08 0.23
C LEU A 30 4.60 -17.58 0.19
N ILE A 31 5.05 -16.83 1.20
CA ILE A 31 6.39 -16.21 1.22
C ILE A 31 7.55 -17.21 1.43
N GLU A 32 7.26 -18.44 1.81
CA GLU A 32 8.24 -19.54 1.84
C GLU A 32 8.40 -20.24 0.46
N LYS A 33 7.41 -20.11 -0.44
CA LYS A 33 7.48 -20.71 -1.79
C LYS A 33 8.37 -19.86 -2.69
N GLU A 34 9.08 -20.52 -3.62
CA GLU A 34 9.80 -19.86 -4.70
C GLU A 34 8.87 -19.66 -5.91
N LEU A 35 8.13 -18.56 -5.91
CA LEU A 35 7.18 -18.22 -6.96
C LEU A 35 7.64 -16.99 -7.76
N PRO A 36 7.13 -16.80 -8.98
CA PRO A 36 7.23 -15.52 -9.68
C PRO A 36 6.71 -14.35 -8.83
N GLU A 37 7.34 -13.18 -8.97
CA GLU A 37 6.97 -11.95 -8.25
C GLU A 37 5.47 -11.62 -8.34
N LYS A 38 4.88 -11.86 -9.52
CA LYS A 38 3.46 -11.68 -9.81
C LYS A 38 2.54 -12.37 -8.80
N ASP A 39 2.92 -13.52 -8.27
CA ASP A 39 2.06 -14.26 -7.34
C ASP A 39 1.98 -13.58 -5.97
N TYR A 40 3.09 -13.00 -5.49
CA TYR A 40 3.08 -12.18 -4.26
C TYR A 40 2.34 -10.86 -4.49
N HIS A 41 2.52 -10.25 -5.67
CA HIS A 41 1.79 -9.04 -6.05
C HIS A 41 0.28 -9.26 -6.05
N GLU A 42 -0.22 -10.34 -6.66
CA GLU A 42 -1.65 -10.61 -6.73
C GLU A 42 -2.25 -10.88 -5.34
N PHE A 43 -1.52 -11.57 -4.46
CA PHE A 43 -1.95 -11.76 -3.07
C PHE A 43 -2.07 -10.42 -2.32
N LEU A 44 -1.04 -9.57 -2.40
CA LEU A 44 -1.06 -8.26 -1.76
C LEU A 44 -2.15 -7.34 -2.33
N LYS A 45 -2.41 -7.42 -3.64
CA LYS A 45 -3.49 -6.69 -4.31
C LYS A 45 -4.88 -7.15 -3.83
N GLU A 46 -5.09 -8.46 -3.69
CA GLU A 46 -6.37 -9.03 -3.23
C GLU A 46 -6.63 -8.75 -1.75
N HIS A 47 -5.58 -8.61 -0.94
CA HIS A 47 -5.64 -8.40 0.51
C HIS A 47 -5.11 -7.02 0.95
N ALA A 48 -5.14 -6.02 0.06
CA ALA A 48 -4.51 -4.71 0.30
C ALA A 48 -4.99 -4.04 1.60
N GLY A 49 -6.27 -4.16 1.94
CA GLY A 49 -6.83 -3.60 3.16
C GLY A 49 -6.25 -4.18 4.46
N PHE A 50 -5.66 -5.37 4.40
CA PHE A 50 -4.96 -5.99 5.54
C PHE A 50 -3.49 -5.58 5.64
N PHE A 51 -2.83 -5.37 4.50
CA PHE A 51 -1.38 -5.11 4.45
C PHE A 51 -1.01 -3.63 4.43
N PHE A 52 -1.82 -2.80 3.77
CA PHE A 52 -1.45 -1.43 3.42
C PHE A 52 -2.35 -0.36 4.03
N SER A 53 -3.58 -0.72 4.43
CA SER A 53 -4.41 0.24 5.15
C SER A 53 -3.85 0.51 6.54
N ASP A 54 -4.10 1.69 7.10
CA ASP A 54 -3.84 2.10 8.49
C ASP A 54 -4.83 3.23 8.86
N TYR A 55 -4.56 4.00 9.92
CA TYR A 55 -5.46 5.07 10.38
C TYR A 55 -5.53 6.28 9.45
N ASN A 56 -4.60 6.41 8.49
CA ASN A 56 -4.58 7.51 7.53
C ASN A 56 -4.45 7.04 6.07
N CYS A 57 -4.37 5.74 5.84
CA CYS A 57 -4.29 5.10 4.54
C CYS A 57 -5.43 4.11 4.40
N TYR A 58 -6.33 4.33 3.45
CA TYR A 58 -7.41 3.39 3.16
C TYR A 58 -7.49 3.04 1.68
N LEU A 59 -6.61 3.57 0.84
CA LEU A 59 -6.61 3.34 -0.59
C LEU A 59 -5.20 3.06 -1.08
N THR A 60 -5.05 1.90 -1.72
CA THR A 60 -3.83 1.48 -2.40
C THR A 60 -4.15 1.31 -3.88
N ILE A 61 -3.33 1.92 -4.74
CA ILE A 61 -3.38 1.72 -6.18
C ILE A 61 -2.41 0.60 -6.54
N SER A 62 -2.78 -0.25 -7.47
CA SER A 62 -1.94 -1.31 -8.01
C SER A 62 -1.63 -1.05 -9.48
N LYS A 63 -0.37 -1.24 -9.88
CA LYS A 63 0.08 -1.12 -11.28
C LYS A 63 -0.25 0.24 -11.91
N LEU A 64 0.00 1.35 -11.21
CA LEU A 64 -0.18 2.70 -11.77
C LEU A 64 0.85 2.94 -12.87
N LYS A 65 0.39 3.26 -14.08
CA LYS A 65 1.27 3.50 -15.24
C LYS A 65 1.76 4.93 -15.25
N LEU A 66 3.06 5.14 -15.09
CA LEU A 66 3.67 6.46 -15.20
C LEU A 66 3.84 6.82 -16.67
N SER A 67 4.40 5.90 -17.46
CA SER A 67 4.57 6.01 -18.91
C SER A 67 4.18 4.69 -19.61
N SER A 68 4.52 4.53 -20.88
CA SER A 68 4.40 3.24 -21.58
C SER A 68 5.38 2.18 -21.06
N GLU A 69 6.47 2.59 -20.40
CA GLU A 69 7.58 1.73 -19.98
C GLU A 69 7.75 1.69 -18.46
N LEU A 70 7.09 2.59 -17.72
CA LEU A 70 7.20 2.71 -16.27
C LEU A 70 5.86 2.44 -15.60
N GLU A 71 5.84 1.46 -14.71
CA GLU A 71 4.68 1.02 -13.92
C GLU A 71 5.13 0.76 -12.49
N THR A 72 4.32 1.17 -11.51
CA THR A 72 4.59 0.97 -10.08
C THR A 72 3.96 -0.33 -9.59
N ASP A 73 4.51 -1.03 -8.60
CA ASP A 73 3.76 -2.15 -8.01
C ASP A 73 2.55 -1.70 -7.22
N PHE A 74 2.77 -0.81 -6.25
CA PHE A 74 1.72 -0.20 -5.44
C PHE A 74 1.96 1.27 -5.16
N ILE A 75 0.88 2.01 -4.90
CA ILE A 75 0.93 3.36 -4.33
C ILE A 75 -0.08 3.45 -3.20
N ASN A 76 0.41 3.72 -1.99
CA ASN A 76 -0.43 4.05 -0.84
C ASN A 76 -0.76 5.54 -0.83
N ILE A 77 -2.02 5.86 -0.54
CA ILE A 77 -2.50 7.23 -0.44
C ILE A 77 -2.74 7.55 1.05
N LYS A 78 -1.84 8.30 1.66
CA LYS A 78 -1.92 8.66 3.08
C LYS A 78 -2.47 10.08 3.23
N ASP A 79 -3.54 10.22 3.99
CA ASP A 79 -4.22 11.49 4.25
C ASP A 79 -3.57 12.23 5.43
N GLN A 80 -2.98 13.38 5.15
CA GLN A 80 -2.41 14.29 6.14
C GLN A 80 -3.38 15.42 6.50
N ARG A 81 -4.69 15.21 6.30
CA ARG A 81 -5.76 16.15 6.65
C ARG A 81 -5.59 17.47 5.89
N SER A 82 -5.38 18.57 6.59
CA SER A 82 -5.16 19.89 5.98
C SER A 82 -3.85 19.98 5.20
N ASN A 83 -2.87 19.12 5.48
CA ASN A 83 -1.60 19.08 4.75
C ASN A 83 -1.68 18.27 3.45
N GLY A 84 -2.86 17.79 3.08
CA GLY A 84 -3.11 17.10 1.82
C GLY A 84 -2.70 15.63 1.85
N LEU A 85 -2.17 15.14 0.74
CA LEU A 85 -1.86 13.72 0.53
C LEU A 85 -0.36 13.45 0.49
N ILE A 86 0.05 12.34 1.10
CA ILE A 86 1.29 11.64 0.80
C ILE A 86 1.00 10.47 -0.14
N TYR A 87 1.82 10.33 -1.18
CA TYR A 87 1.86 9.15 -2.04
C TYR A 87 3.12 8.36 -1.74
N GLU A 88 2.95 7.15 -1.22
CA GLU A 88 4.04 6.21 -0.99
C GLU A 88 4.07 5.20 -2.13
N PHE A 89 5.10 5.30 -2.97
CA PHE A 89 5.38 4.39 -4.06
C PHE A 89 6.12 3.19 -3.52
N ILE A 90 5.63 1.99 -3.80
CA ILE A 90 6.18 0.74 -3.30
C ILE A 90 6.57 -0.09 -4.51
N GLU A 91 7.85 -0.46 -4.56
CA GLU A 91 8.37 -1.54 -5.41
C GLU A 91 8.49 -2.80 -4.56
N ILE A 92 8.09 -3.94 -5.10
CA ILE A 92 8.31 -5.25 -4.48
C ILE A 92 9.22 -6.10 -5.36
N GLU A 93 10.00 -6.95 -4.73
CA GLU A 93 10.76 -8.02 -5.38
C GLU A 93 10.37 -9.35 -4.72
N LYS A 94 11.05 -10.46 -5.00
CA LYS A 94 10.69 -11.74 -4.36
C LYS A 94 11.17 -11.80 -2.90
N PRO A 95 10.49 -12.57 -2.03
CA PRO A 95 11.01 -12.91 -0.70
C PRO A 95 12.38 -13.60 -0.73
N GLN A 96 12.70 -14.32 -1.81
CA GLN A 96 13.97 -15.04 -1.96
C GLN A 96 15.08 -14.20 -2.59
N SER A 97 14.79 -12.96 -3.00
CA SER A 97 15.80 -12.08 -3.58
C SER A 97 16.84 -11.71 -2.53
N LYS A 98 18.12 -11.82 -2.92
CA LYS A 98 19.26 -11.39 -2.10
C LYS A 98 19.44 -9.88 -2.24
N LEU A 99 19.90 -9.22 -1.18
CA LEU A 99 20.25 -7.80 -1.26
C LEU A 99 21.61 -7.63 -1.93
N PHE A 100 22.61 -8.41 -1.54
CA PHE A 100 23.96 -8.31 -2.09
C PHE A 100 24.46 -9.63 -2.68
N ASN A 101 25.40 -9.52 -3.61
CA ASN A 101 26.11 -10.67 -4.17
C ASN A 101 27.37 -11.01 -3.34
N SER A 102 28.08 -12.06 -3.72
CA SER A 102 29.31 -12.51 -3.04
C SER A 102 30.42 -11.45 -3.00
N ASN A 103 30.38 -10.46 -3.88
CA ASN A 103 31.34 -9.35 -3.92
C ASN A 103 30.87 -8.16 -3.08
N GLY A 104 29.78 -8.31 -2.33
CA GLY A 104 29.17 -7.25 -1.54
C GLY A 104 28.48 -6.16 -2.37
N LEU A 105 28.33 -6.32 -3.69
CA LEU A 105 27.61 -5.34 -4.52
C LEU A 105 26.11 -5.65 -4.51
N PRO A 106 25.22 -4.65 -4.72
CA PRO A 106 23.79 -4.91 -4.86
C PRO A 106 23.53 -6.03 -5.88
N ALA A 107 22.76 -7.02 -5.46
CA ALA A 107 22.37 -8.12 -6.34
C ALA A 107 21.42 -7.62 -7.44
N LYS A 108 21.21 -8.45 -8.48
CA LYS A 108 20.46 -8.07 -9.68
C LYS A 108 19.07 -7.49 -9.35
N ASP A 109 18.28 -8.22 -8.57
CA ASP A 109 16.91 -7.85 -8.21
C ASP A 109 16.92 -6.54 -7.39
N PHE A 110 17.75 -6.46 -6.34
CA PHE A 110 17.87 -5.24 -5.54
C PHE A 110 18.34 -4.01 -6.34
N ASN A 111 19.30 -4.19 -7.23
CA ASN A 111 19.78 -3.13 -8.10
C ASN A 111 18.71 -2.68 -9.11
N SER A 112 17.88 -3.61 -9.60
CA SER A 112 16.77 -3.31 -10.50
C SER A 112 15.69 -2.50 -9.78
N ALA A 113 15.31 -2.89 -8.57
CA ALA A 113 14.38 -2.12 -7.74
C ALA A 113 14.90 -0.71 -7.43
N ILE A 114 16.19 -0.55 -7.10
CA ILE A 114 16.81 0.78 -6.92
C ILE A 114 16.71 1.62 -8.20
N GLN A 115 16.92 1.00 -9.37
CA GLN A 115 16.83 1.67 -10.66
C GLN A 115 15.40 2.12 -10.95
N GLN A 116 14.40 1.28 -10.69
CA GLN A 116 12.97 1.62 -10.83
C GLN A 116 12.60 2.85 -9.99
N ILE A 117 13.00 2.89 -8.72
CA ILE A 117 12.79 4.06 -7.86
C ILE A 117 13.41 5.33 -8.47
N ARG A 118 14.63 5.25 -9.01
CA ARG A 118 15.29 6.40 -9.66
C ARG A 118 14.54 6.85 -10.91
N ASP A 119 14.05 5.90 -11.69
CA ASP A 119 13.30 6.18 -12.92
C ASP A 119 11.94 6.82 -12.61
N TRP A 120 11.24 6.36 -11.58
CA TRP A 120 10.01 7.01 -11.10
C TRP A 120 10.26 8.43 -10.60
N LYS A 121 11.32 8.65 -9.80
CA LYS A 121 11.71 9.99 -9.33
C LYS A 121 11.97 10.93 -10.50
N ARG A 122 12.77 10.50 -11.48
CA ARG A 122 13.07 11.29 -12.68
C ARG A 122 11.80 11.61 -13.45
N PHE A 123 10.96 10.60 -13.70
CA PHE A 123 9.69 10.79 -14.41
C PHE A 123 8.80 11.84 -13.74
N LEU A 124 8.61 11.76 -12.42
CA LEU A 124 7.76 12.69 -11.68
C LEU A 124 8.30 14.13 -11.69
N ILE A 125 9.63 14.30 -11.66
CA ILE A 125 10.30 15.61 -11.76
C ILE A 125 10.05 16.24 -13.15
N GLU A 126 10.18 15.44 -14.20
CA GLU A 126 10.06 15.87 -15.59
C GLU A 126 8.61 16.08 -16.03
N ASN A 127 7.67 15.27 -15.51
CA ASN A 127 6.28 15.21 -15.98
C ASN A 127 5.28 15.84 -15.00
N LYS A 128 5.51 17.12 -14.65
CA LYS A 128 4.69 17.84 -13.66
C LYS A 128 3.19 17.91 -14.00
N SER A 129 2.82 17.98 -15.28
CA SER A 129 1.42 18.00 -15.70
C SER A 129 0.72 16.67 -15.44
N TRP A 130 1.40 15.55 -15.75
CA TRP A 130 0.95 14.20 -15.41
C TRP A 130 0.79 14.06 -13.90
N PHE A 131 1.79 14.52 -13.15
CA PHE A 131 1.79 14.45 -11.69
C PHE A 131 0.60 15.22 -11.08
N LYS A 132 0.37 16.47 -11.50
CA LYS A 132 -0.80 17.27 -11.07
C LYS A 132 -2.13 16.60 -11.38
N LYS A 133 -2.22 15.88 -12.50
CA LYS A 133 -3.47 15.29 -12.96
C LYS A 133 -3.82 14.01 -12.19
N TYR A 134 -2.84 13.16 -11.93
CA TYR A 134 -3.08 11.82 -11.40
C TYR A 134 -2.62 11.61 -9.96
N LEU A 135 -1.84 12.54 -9.39
CA LEU A 135 -1.43 12.51 -7.99
C LEU A 135 -1.53 13.93 -7.40
N PRO A 136 -2.73 14.56 -7.42
CA PRO A 136 -2.88 15.94 -6.99
C PRO A 136 -2.65 16.08 -5.48
N THR A 137 -1.85 17.07 -5.14
CA THR A 137 -1.44 17.38 -3.77
C THR A 137 -1.11 18.87 -3.68
N TYR A 138 -0.93 19.39 -2.47
CA TYR A 138 -0.74 20.82 -2.22
C TYR A 138 0.52 21.39 -2.89
N SER A 139 1.54 20.55 -3.10
CA SER A 139 2.82 20.93 -3.69
C SER A 139 3.32 19.87 -4.66
N THR A 140 3.68 20.27 -5.87
CA THR A 140 4.30 19.37 -6.84
C THR A 140 5.82 19.38 -6.79
N ARG A 141 6.42 19.96 -5.74
CA ARG A 141 7.88 20.02 -5.58
C ARG A 141 8.37 18.66 -5.07
N ILE A 142 9.29 18.05 -5.82
CA ILE A 142 9.96 16.79 -5.49
C ILE A 142 11.39 17.12 -5.01
N ILE A 143 11.47 17.92 -3.95
CA ILE A 143 12.68 18.29 -3.19
C ILE A 143 12.27 18.20 -1.70
N SER A 144 13.24 18.13 -0.76
CA SER A 144 13.07 18.04 0.71
C SER A 144 11.68 18.47 1.22
N ASP A 145 11.03 17.57 1.98
CA ASP A 145 9.61 17.62 2.37
C ASP A 145 8.60 17.40 1.23
N SER A 146 8.94 16.52 0.29
CA SER A 146 7.99 16.12 -0.74
C SER A 146 6.86 15.25 -0.17
N CYS A 147 5.66 15.45 -0.70
CA CYS A 147 4.48 14.59 -0.55
C CYS A 147 4.69 13.17 -1.13
N ILE A 148 5.87 12.86 -1.68
CA ILE A 148 6.19 11.56 -2.26
C ILE A 148 7.17 10.82 -1.36
N LYS A 149 6.84 9.56 -1.09
CA LYS A 149 7.68 8.59 -0.39
C LYS A 149 7.92 7.40 -1.31
N PHE A 150 9.04 6.73 -1.12
CA PHE A 150 9.42 5.57 -1.91
C PHE A 150 9.87 4.46 -0.97
N SER A 151 9.45 3.24 -1.26
CA SER A 151 9.73 2.06 -0.46
C SER A 151 10.07 0.89 -1.38
N ILE A 152 11.03 0.07 -0.97
CA ILE A 152 11.32 -1.24 -1.59
C ILE A 152 11.01 -2.33 -0.56
N ILE A 153 10.26 -3.34 -0.97
CA ILE A 153 10.00 -4.56 -0.17
C ILE A 153 10.67 -5.74 -0.87
N ILE A 154 11.74 -6.26 -0.28
CA ILE A 154 12.60 -7.26 -0.93
C ILE A 154 13.19 -8.21 0.10
N GLY A 155 13.25 -9.49 -0.27
CA GLY A 155 13.95 -10.50 0.53
C GLY A 155 13.25 -10.84 1.85
N ARG A 156 13.91 -11.68 2.65
CA ARG A 156 13.53 -12.01 4.04
C ARG A 156 14.62 -11.60 5.02
N ARG A 157 14.24 -11.31 6.26
CA ARG A 157 15.15 -10.94 7.36
C ARG A 157 16.10 -12.08 7.68
N THR A 158 15.61 -13.32 7.65
CA THR A 158 16.37 -14.55 7.93
C THR A 158 17.57 -14.76 7.00
N TYR A 159 17.54 -14.21 5.79
CA TYR A 159 18.62 -14.36 4.81
C TYR A 159 19.60 -13.19 4.79
N ASN A 160 19.24 -12.05 5.36
CA ASN A 160 19.94 -10.76 5.15
C ASN A 160 20.36 -10.08 6.47
N GLU A 161 20.42 -10.80 7.59
CA GLU A 161 20.67 -10.22 8.91
C GLU A 161 22.01 -9.48 9.01
N SER A 162 23.06 -10.03 8.40
CA SER A 162 24.40 -9.42 8.35
C SER A 162 24.50 -8.21 7.40
N GLU A 163 23.45 -7.94 6.61
CA GLU A 163 23.45 -6.93 5.54
C GLU A 163 22.59 -5.70 5.88
N ILE A 164 21.98 -5.68 7.08
CA ILE A 164 21.05 -4.64 7.54
C ILE A 164 21.69 -3.26 7.53
N GLU A 165 22.92 -3.11 8.02
CA GLU A 165 23.60 -1.82 8.09
C GLU A 165 23.82 -1.23 6.70
N LYS A 166 24.33 -2.05 5.77
CA LYS A 166 24.58 -1.64 4.39
C LYS A 166 23.29 -1.28 3.66
N ARG A 167 22.23 -2.06 3.86
CA ARG A 167 20.89 -1.75 3.34
C ARG A 167 20.39 -0.41 3.89
N ASN A 168 20.54 -0.16 5.19
CA ASN A 168 20.10 1.08 5.82
C ASN A 168 20.90 2.30 5.34
N GLN A 169 22.21 2.13 5.08
CA GLN A 169 23.02 3.17 4.45
C GLN A 169 22.48 3.53 3.07
N ILE A 170 22.24 2.54 2.19
CA ILE A 170 21.66 2.77 0.85
C ILE A 170 20.28 3.42 0.94
N ALA A 171 19.44 2.96 1.87
CA ALA A 171 18.11 3.54 2.09
C ALA A 171 18.19 5.03 2.46
N SER A 172 19.11 5.38 3.37
CA SER A 172 19.37 6.76 3.79
C SER A 172 19.88 7.63 2.64
N GLU A 173 20.89 7.16 1.90
CA GLU A 173 21.47 7.87 0.75
C GLU A 173 20.44 8.15 -0.35
N LEU A 174 19.52 7.20 -0.59
CA LEU A 174 18.45 7.34 -1.57
C LEU A 174 17.23 8.10 -1.01
N GLY A 175 17.14 8.32 0.30
CA GLY A 175 15.96 8.89 0.95
C GLY A 175 14.69 8.05 0.75
N ILE A 176 14.80 6.73 0.92
CA ILE A 176 13.72 5.76 0.75
C ILE A 176 13.64 4.79 1.95
N GLU A 177 12.55 4.04 2.06
CA GLU A 177 12.50 2.88 2.96
C GLU A 177 12.87 1.59 2.23
N ILE A 178 13.58 0.68 2.89
CA ILE A 178 13.87 -0.66 2.37
C ILE A 178 13.54 -1.66 3.46
N ARG A 179 12.55 -2.52 3.20
CA ARG A 179 11.98 -3.49 4.15
C ARG A 179 12.03 -4.89 3.55
N SER A 180 11.98 -5.91 4.41
CA SER A 180 11.78 -7.30 3.98
C SER A 180 10.30 -7.67 3.97
N PHE A 181 9.94 -8.80 3.36
CA PHE A 181 8.58 -9.32 3.42
C PHE A 181 8.09 -9.60 4.85
N ASP A 182 9.00 -9.89 5.78
CA ASP A 182 8.66 -10.06 7.19
C ASP A 182 8.08 -8.79 7.82
N TYR A 183 8.40 -7.61 7.29
CA TYR A 183 7.76 -6.36 7.74
C TYR A 183 6.26 -6.40 7.48
N LEU A 184 5.82 -6.89 6.32
CA LEU A 184 4.40 -7.06 6.00
C LEU A 184 3.75 -8.12 6.89
N THR A 185 4.46 -9.22 7.17
CA THR A 185 4.03 -10.23 8.14
C THR A 185 3.83 -9.62 9.54
N ASP A 186 4.79 -8.81 10.00
CA ASP A 186 4.75 -8.14 11.29
C ASP A 186 3.58 -7.15 11.37
N LEU A 187 3.30 -6.40 10.28
CA LEU A 187 2.15 -5.49 10.19
C LEU A 187 0.83 -6.25 10.24
N LEU A 188 0.70 -7.34 9.47
CA LEU A 188 -0.50 -8.16 9.43
C LEU A 188 -0.82 -8.77 10.81
N ARG A 189 0.19 -9.31 11.49
CA ARG A 189 0.04 -9.90 12.84
C ARG A 189 -0.32 -8.87 13.91
N LYS A 190 0.15 -7.63 13.78
CA LYS A 190 -0.14 -6.53 14.72
C LYS A 190 -1.44 -5.79 14.41
N ARG A 191 -2.10 -6.14 13.30
CA ARG A 191 -3.29 -5.43 12.83
C ARG A 191 -4.37 -5.46 13.89
N LYS A 192 -4.92 -4.29 14.16
CA LYS A 192 -6.11 -4.11 14.98
C LYS A 192 -7.26 -3.59 14.14
N PHE A 193 -8.47 -3.96 14.51
CA PHE A 193 -9.69 -3.63 13.80
C PHE A 193 -10.62 -2.85 14.72
N TYR A 194 -11.29 -1.84 14.17
CA TYR A 194 -12.11 -0.90 14.92
C TYR A 194 -13.45 -0.68 14.20
N ASN A 195 -14.51 -0.42 14.97
CA ASN A 195 -15.87 -0.14 14.44
C ASN A 195 -16.19 1.36 14.40
N GLN A 196 -15.26 2.20 14.84
CA GLN A 196 -15.40 3.64 14.77
C GLN A 196 -14.27 4.12 13.88
N GLY A 197 -14.62 4.47 12.65
CA GLY A 197 -13.62 4.97 11.74
C GLY A 197 -13.00 6.26 12.28
N CYS A 198 -11.70 6.47 12.02
CA CYS A 198 -11.02 7.71 12.41
C CYS A 198 -11.35 8.90 11.49
N LEU A 199 -12.44 8.77 10.72
CA LEU A 199 -12.95 9.83 9.86
C LEU A 199 -13.92 10.66 10.68
N ASP A 200 -13.55 11.89 11.01
CA ASP A 200 -14.47 12.87 11.60
C ASP A 200 -15.46 13.34 10.51
N SER A 201 -16.31 12.45 10.01
CA SER A 201 -17.24 12.75 8.92
C SER A 201 -18.66 12.95 9.46
N GLU A 202 -19.37 13.96 8.95
CA GLU A 202 -20.81 14.12 9.23
C GLU A 202 -21.66 13.05 8.52
N LYS A 203 -21.02 12.09 7.83
CA LYS A 203 -21.65 11.06 6.99
C LYS A 203 -22.05 9.80 7.78
N GLY A 204 -21.61 9.69 9.03
CA GLY A 204 -22.02 8.66 9.98
C GLY A 204 -21.21 7.37 9.90
N GLU A 205 -21.25 6.60 11.00
CA GLU A 205 -20.39 5.44 11.26
C GLU A 205 -20.43 4.35 10.16
N ILE A 206 -21.57 4.19 9.48
CA ILE A 206 -21.73 3.17 8.42
C ILE A 206 -20.82 3.44 7.22
N ILE A 207 -20.67 4.69 6.81
CA ILE A 207 -19.82 5.06 5.66
C ILE A 207 -18.35 4.99 6.08
N GLU A 208 -18.05 5.41 7.32
CA GLU A 208 -16.71 5.38 7.88
C GLU A 208 -16.19 3.94 7.97
N ASN A 209 -17.00 3.04 8.51
CA ASN A 209 -16.63 1.62 8.59
C ASN A 209 -16.49 0.98 7.20
N GLN A 210 -17.24 1.43 6.18
CA GLN A 210 -17.01 0.98 4.81
C GLN A 210 -15.68 1.46 4.23
N ILE A 211 -15.21 2.66 4.60
CA ILE A 211 -13.86 3.14 4.26
C ILE A 211 -12.78 2.38 5.04
N GLU A 212 -13.04 1.94 6.26
CA GLU A 212 -12.07 1.15 7.00
C GLU A 212 -12.10 -0.35 6.69
N ASN A 213 -12.92 -0.77 5.72
CA ASN A 213 -13.12 -2.17 5.40
C ASN A 213 -11.80 -2.90 5.07
N PRO A 214 -11.38 -3.86 5.91
CA PRO A 214 -10.08 -4.51 5.78
C PRO A 214 -10.03 -5.50 4.61
N PHE A 215 -11.19 -5.91 4.08
CA PHE A 215 -11.28 -6.78 2.90
C PHE A 215 -11.16 -6.01 1.58
N SER A 216 -10.85 -4.71 1.62
CA SER A 216 -10.65 -3.91 0.41
C SER A 216 -9.45 -4.40 -0.41
N LYS A 217 -9.65 -4.48 -1.73
CA LYS A 217 -8.60 -4.75 -2.71
C LYS A 217 -7.90 -3.45 -3.10
N ALA A 218 -6.68 -3.55 -3.59
CA ALA A 218 -6.05 -2.43 -4.28
C ALA A 218 -6.83 -2.11 -5.58
N ILE A 219 -6.99 -0.83 -5.87
CA ILE A 219 -7.67 -0.36 -7.08
C ILE A 219 -6.71 -0.36 -8.28
N THR A 220 -7.23 -0.47 -9.49
CA THR A 220 -6.43 -0.45 -10.71
C THR A 220 -6.05 0.97 -11.14
N ASP A 221 -5.05 1.09 -12.03
CA ASP A 221 -4.74 2.34 -12.76
C ASP A 221 -5.98 2.97 -13.40
N SER A 222 -6.82 2.17 -14.06
CA SER A 222 -8.04 2.66 -14.73
C SER A 222 -9.08 3.19 -13.76
N GLU A 223 -9.27 2.51 -12.63
CA GLU A 223 -10.16 2.93 -11.54
C GLU A 223 -9.67 4.25 -10.93
N TRP A 224 -8.36 4.35 -10.65
CA TRP A 224 -7.76 5.57 -10.13
C TRP A 224 -7.87 6.75 -11.10
N ARG A 225 -7.55 6.55 -12.38
CA ARG A 225 -7.68 7.63 -13.39
C ARG A 225 -9.12 8.10 -13.56
N LYS A 226 -10.09 7.19 -13.46
CA LYS A 226 -11.52 7.51 -13.49
C LYS A 226 -11.92 8.31 -12.24
N PHE A 227 -11.32 8.03 -11.09
CA PHE A 227 -11.50 8.83 -9.90
C PHE A 227 -10.90 10.25 -10.09
N CYS A 228 -9.66 10.35 -10.58
CA CYS A 228 -8.99 11.64 -10.80
C CYS A 228 -9.59 12.50 -11.91
N SER A 229 -10.33 11.92 -12.86
CA SER A 229 -11.02 12.70 -13.90
C SER A 229 -12.20 13.50 -13.34
N ARG A 230 -12.67 13.16 -12.13
CA ARG A 230 -13.67 13.92 -11.38
C ARG A 230 -12.95 14.98 -10.53
N LYS A 231 -13.60 16.12 -10.31
CA LYS A 231 -13.08 17.11 -9.36
C LYS A 231 -13.23 16.54 -7.95
N PHE A 232 -12.12 16.35 -7.24
CA PHE A 232 -12.09 15.83 -5.87
C PHE A 232 -11.28 16.76 -4.96
N ASN A 233 -11.52 16.68 -3.64
CA ASN A 233 -10.81 17.50 -2.66
C ASN A 233 -9.60 16.75 -2.10
N TRP A 234 -8.41 17.33 -2.22
CA TRP A 234 -7.17 16.71 -1.73
C TRP A 234 -6.87 17.01 -0.25
N THR A 235 -7.55 17.98 0.37
CA THR A 235 -7.53 18.20 1.83
C THR A 235 -8.57 17.32 2.49
N HIS A 236 -8.28 16.77 3.67
CA HIS A 236 -9.15 15.82 4.37
C HIS A 236 -9.70 14.77 3.39
N PHE A 237 -8.79 14.18 2.62
CA PHE A 237 -9.10 13.45 1.39
C PHE A 237 -10.14 12.36 1.62
N TYR A 238 -10.00 11.54 2.67
CA TYR A 238 -10.96 10.46 2.88
C TYR A 238 -12.31 10.98 3.37
N LYS A 239 -12.34 11.98 4.26
CA LYS A 239 -13.58 12.62 4.73
C LYS A 239 -14.36 13.23 3.57
N ASN A 240 -13.68 13.93 2.68
CA ASN A 240 -14.33 14.69 1.60
C ASN A 240 -14.72 13.84 0.39
N ASN A 241 -14.12 12.66 0.22
CA ASN A 241 -14.36 11.81 -0.95
C ASN A 241 -14.86 10.39 -0.57
N CYS A 242 -15.30 10.17 0.67
CA CYS A 242 -15.65 8.85 1.19
C CYS A 242 -16.67 8.11 0.32
N GLU A 243 -17.76 8.76 -0.09
CA GLU A 243 -18.81 8.14 -0.90
C GLU A 243 -18.27 7.66 -2.26
N GLU A 244 -17.42 8.46 -2.89
CA GLU A 244 -16.83 8.12 -4.20
C GLU A 244 -15.80 7.00 -4.07
N ILE A 245 -15.03 6.97 -2.98
CA ILE A 245 -14.09 5.90 -2.67
C ILE A 245 -14.84 4.58 -2.39
N VAL A 246 -15.90 4.61 -1.58
CA VAL A 246 -16.73 3.42 -1.30
C VAL A 246 -17.32 2.84 -2.59
N LYS A 247 -17.79 3.69 -3.52
CA LYS A 247 -18.31 3.26 -4.83
C LYS A 247 -17.24 2.63 -5.73
N LEU A 248 -15.98 3.05 -5.60
CA LEU A 248 -14.87 2.55 -6.39
C LEU A 248 -14.38 1.18 -5.93
N ARG A 249 -14.54 0.89 -4.64
CA ARG A 249 -13.92 -0.27 -4.01
C ARG A 249 -14.49 -1.60 -4.45
N LYS A 250 -13.59 -2.57 -4.45
CA LYS A 250 -13.88 -3.99 -4.54
C LYS A 250 -13.39 -4.65 -3.26
N TYR A 251 -14.06 -5.74 -2.88
CA TYR A 251 -13.74 -6.50 -1.68
C TYR A 251 -13.39 -7.93 -2.07
N ASN A 252 -12.43 -8.54 -1.38
CA ASN A 252 -12.13 -9.95 -1.56
C ASN A 252 -13.27 -10.83 -1.04
N ASN A 253 -13.26 -12.11 -1.44
CA ASN A 253 -14.38 -13.01 -1.18
C ASN A 253 -14.56 -13.34 0.31
N LEU A 254 -13.54 -13.16 1.14
CA LEU A 254 -13.59 -13.45 2.58
C LEU A 254 -14.60 -12.56 3.33
N ILE A 255 -14.98 -11.41 2.76
CA ILE A 255 -16.04 -10.57 3.33
C ILE A 255 -17.38 -11.32 3.46
N LYS A 256 -17.60 -12.36 2.64
CA LYS A 256 -18.83 -13.19 2.67
C LYS A 256 -18.87 -14.12 3.88
N GLU A 257 -17.74 -14.33 4.54
CA GLU A 257 -17.60 -15.19 5.73
C GLU A 257 -17.94 -14.45 7.03
N MET A 258 -18.15 -13.12 6.98
CA MET A 258 -18.49 -12.25 8.12
C MET A 258 -19.95 -12.38 8.64
N ASN A 259 -20.66 -13.47 8.33
CA ASN A 259 -22.08 -13.63 8.66
C ASN A 259 -22.35 -13.96 10.14
#